data_AF-A0A6J4PHF2-F1
#
_entry.id   AF-A0A6J4PHF2-F1
#
_cell.length_a   1.000
_cell.length_b   1.000
_cell.length_c   1.000
_cell.angle_alpha   90.00
_cell.angle_beta   90.00
_cell.angle_gamma   90.00
#
_symmetry.space_group_name_H-M   'P 1'
#
loop_
_entity.id
_entity.type
_entity.pdbx_description
1 polymer ?
#
loop_
_entity_poly.entity_id
_entity_poly.type
_entity_poly.pdbx_seq_one_letter_code
_entity_poly.pdbx_strand_id
1 'polypeptide(L)'
;MRSFDWSDGLLDTAGLSREQVCEIYPPGEVIGELREDAAAEIGLAAGLPIVSGAGDGQAAGLGANITGPGRAYLNLGTAVVSGTYSEHYSWGPEYR
;
A
#
# COMPACT_ATOMS: atom_id res chain seq x y z
N MET A 1 4.69 6.68 11.67
CA MET A 1 4.67 7.36 10.36
C MET A 1 4.60 8.85 10.61
N ARG A 2 5.53 9.64 10.05
CA ARG A 2 5.55 11.10 10.24
C ARG A 2 5.36 11.87 8.94
N SER A 3 5.93 11.39 7.83
CA SER A 3 5.90 12.08 6.53
C SER A 3 5.06 11.37 5.46
N PHE A 4 4.73 10.08 5.63
CA PHE A 4 4.17 9.22 4.57
C PHE A 4 5.00 9.23 3.27
N ASP A 5 6.31 9.42 3.42
CA ASP A 5 7.28 9.49 2.33
C ASP A 5 8.47 8.55 2.63
N TRP A 6 9.34 8.36 1.66
CA TRP A 6 10.61 7.67 1.83
C TRP A 6 11.44 8.29 2.96
N SER A 7 12.12 7.43 3.70
CA SER A 7 13.08 7.86 4.72
C SER A 7 14.43 8.09 4.07
N ASP A 8 14.88 9.34 4.01
CA ASP A 8 16.18 9.68 3.42
C ASP A 8 17.33 8.89 4.07
N GLY A 9 17.31 8.70 5.39
CA GLY A 9 18.35 7.91 6.08
C GLY A 9 18.32 6.41 5.72
N LEU A 10 17.17 5.84 5.36
CA LEU A 10 17.10 4.47 4.86
C LEU A 10 17.55 4.38 3.41
N LEU A 11 17.24 5.39 2.59
CA LEU A 11 17.75 5.49 1.22
C LEU A 11 19.29 5.58 1.22
N ASP A 12 19.86 6.44 2.04
CA ASP A 12 21.32 6.57 2.22
C ASP A 12 21.96 5.25 2.66
N THR A 13 21.34 4.57 3.63
CA THR A 13 21.81 3.25 4.10
C THR A 13 21.79 2.20 2.99
N ALA A 14 20.80 2.26 2.10
CA ALA A 14 20.70 1.38 0.94
C ALA A 14 21.57 1.83 -0.25
N GLY A 15 22.18 3.02 -0.20
CA GLY A 15 22.93 3.61 -1.30
C GLY A 15 22.06 4.05 -2.48
N LEU A 16 20.81 4.44 -2.21
CA LEU A 16 19.84 4.88 -3.22
C LEU A 16 19.60 6.39 -3.14
N SER A 17 19.40 7.02 -4.30
CA SER A 17 18.89 8.39 -4.39
C SER A 17 17.36 8.40 -4.54
N ARG A 18 16.74 9.58 -4.33
CA ARG A 18 15.30 9.75 -4.47
C ARG A 18 14.80 9.48 -5.89
N GLU A 19 15.61 9.75 -6.90
CA GLU A 19 15.27 9.53 -8.32
C GLU A 19 15.23 8.04 -8.69
N GLN A 20 15.77 7.17 -7.83
CA GLN A 20 15.80 5.72 -8.05
C GLN A 20 14.61 4.99 -7.41
N VAL A 21 13.78 5.70 -6.64
CA VAL A 21 12.57 5.14 -6.02
C VAL A 21 11.31 5.74 -6.64
N CYS A 22 10.20 5.03 -6.54
CA CYS A 22 8.93 5.51 -7.08
C CYS A 22 8.35 6.66 -6.25
N GLU A 23 7.54 7.48 -6.89
CA GLU A 23 6.68 8.43 -6.18
C GLU A 23 5.62 7.67 -5.35
N ILE A 24 5.31 8.18 -4.16
CA ILE A 24 4.35 7.56 -3.24
C ILE A 24 3.00 8.26 -3.39
N TYR A 25 1.97 7.45 -3.66
CA TYR A 25 0.59 7.92 -3.74
C TYR A 25 -0.28 7.28 -2.66
N PRO A 26 -1.15 8.05 -1.99
CA PRO A 26 -2.18 7.52 -1.11
C PRO A 26 -3.03 6.42 -1.77
N PRO A 27 -3.41 5.36 -1.04
CA PRO A 27 -4.36 4.37 -1.55
C PRO A 27 -5.69 5.04 -1.94
N GLY A 28 -6.22 4.68 -3.12
CA GLY A 28 -7.45 5.24 -3.65
C GLY A 28 -7.28 6.53 -4.47
N GLU A 29 -6.07 7.09 -4.56
CA GLU A 29 -5.79 8.24 -5.41
C GLU A 29 -5.75 7.84 -6.90
N VAL A 30 -6.32 8.67 -7.77
CA VAL A 30 -6.18 8.51 -9.23
C VAL A 30 -4.80 9.03 -9.63
N ILE A 31 -3.93 8.15 -10.12
CA ILE A 31 -2.52 8.45 -10.42
C ILE A 31 -2.27 8.64 -11.92
N GLY A 32 -3.31 8.57 -12.74
CA GLY A 32 -3.25 8.77 -14.18
C GLY A 32 -4.33 8.00 -14.91
N GLU A 33 -4.11 7.80 -16.19
CA GLU A 33 -5.04 7.12 -17.09
C GLU A 33 -4.32 6.02 -17.87
N LEU A 34 -5.07 4.96 -18.20
CA LEU A 34 -4.57 3.84 -18.97
C LEU A 34 -4.17 4.29 -20.37
N ARG A 35 -2.88 4.15 -20.69
CA ARG A 35 -2.31 4.47 -22.00
C ARG A 35 -2.91 3.58 -23.09
N GLU A 36 -3.02 4.12 -24.31
CA GLU A 36 -3.61 3.42 -25.46
C GLU A 36 -2.92 2.09 -25.79
N ASP A 37 -1.59 2.07 -25.74
CA ASP A 37 -0.80 0.87 -26.02
C ASP A 37 -1.06 -0.25 -25.01
N ALA A 38 -1.06 0.09 -23.71
CA ALA A 38 -1.39 -0.85 -22.64
C ALA A 38 -2.85 -1.31 -22.72
N ALA A 39 -3.78 -0.40 -23.00
CA ALA A 39 -5.20 -0.69 -23.13
C ALA A 39 -5.48 -1.72 -24.24
N ALA A 40 -4.82 -1.57 -25.39
CA ALA A 40 -4.92 -2.50 -26.51
C ALA A 40 -4.40 -3.90 -26.16
N GLU A 41 -3.34 -4.00 -25.36
CA GLU A 41 -2.75 -5.28 -24.94
C GLU A 41 -3.66 -6.08 -24.01
N ILE A 42 -4.31 -5.41 -23.05
CA ILE A 42 -5.16 -6.06 -22.04
C ILE A 42 -6.66 -6.06 -22.37
N GLY A 43 -7.03 -5.53 -23.54
CA GLY A 43 -8.42 -5.51 -24.03
C GLY A 43 -9.35 -4.57 -23.26
N LEU A 44 -8.81 -3.47 -22.73
CA LEU A 44 -9.56 -2.45 -22.00
C LEU A 44 -9.65 -1.14 -22.81
N ALA A 45 -10.48 -0.21 -22.36
CA ALA A 45 -10.59 1.12 -22.95
C ALA A 45 -9.40 1.99 -22.51
N ALA A 46 -8.80 2.73 -23.46
CA ALA A 46 -7.85 3.79 -23.13
C ALA A 46 -8.53 4.91 -22.34
N GLY A 47 -7.75 5.64 -21.54
CA GLY A 47 -8.28 6.73 -20.70
C GLY A 47 -8.94 6.26 -19.41
N LEU A 48 -9.00 4.95 -19.13
CA LEU A 48 -9.53 4.45 -17.86
C LEU A 48 -8.67 4.95 -16.69
N PRO A 49 -9.28 5.47 -15.60
CA PRO A 49 -8.52 5.92 -14.44
C PRO A 49 -7.70 4.78 -13.83
N ILE A 50 -6.42 5.04 -13.60
CA ILE A 50 -5.54 4.17 -12.81
C ILE A 50 -5.56 4.67 -11.38
N VAL A 51 -5.94 3.80 -10.44
CA VAL A 51 -6.08 4.13 -9.03
C VAL A 51 -4.98 3.42 -8.25
N SER A 52 -4.28 4.16 -7.38
CA SER A 52 -3.30 3.62 -6.45
C SER A 52 -3.95 2.56 -5.56
N GLY A 53 -3.36 1.37 -5.54
CA GLY A 53 -3.85 0.24 -4.76
C GLY A 53 -3.51 0.33 -3.27
N ALA A 54 -3.71 -0.78 -2.58
CA ALA A 54 -3.25 -0.99 -1.22
C ALA A 54 -2.46 -2.30 -1.14
N GLY A 55 -1.63 -2.45 -0.09
CA GLY A 55 -1.03 -3.74 0.25
C GLY A 55 -2.10 -4.79 0.56
N ASP A 56 -1.77 -6.06 0.38
CA ASP A 56 -2.71 -7.18 0.52
C ASP A 56 -3.37 -7.25 1.92
N GLY A 57 -2.59 -7.05 2.99
CA GLY A 57 -3.09 -7.03 4.37
C GLY A 57 -3.99 -5.84 4.66
N GLN A 58 -3.65 -4.66 4.14
CA GLN A 58 -4.49 -3.47 4.24
C GLN A 58 -5.80 -3.65 3.46
N ALA A 59 -5.74 -4.24 2.26
CA ALA A 59 -6.91 -4.56 1.44
C ALA A 59 -7.80 -5.62 2.13
N ALA A 60 -7.21 -6.64 2.75
CA ALA A 60 -7.94 -7.64 3.54
C ALA A 60 -8.64 -7.00 4.75
N GLY A 61 -7.95 -6.13 5.48
CA GLY A 61 -8.54 -5.35 6.57
C GLY A 61 -9.71 -4.49 6.09
N LEU A 62 -9.55 -3.77 4.99
CA LEU A 62 -10.64 -2.97 4.39
C LEU A 62 -11.83 -3.85 3.97
N GLY A 63 -11.59 -4.97 3.30
CA GLY A 63 -12.63 -5.92 2.88
C GLY A 63 -13.37 -6.56 4.06
N ALA A 64 -12.69 -6.76 5.19
CA ALA A 64 -13.28 -7.19 6.46
C ALA A 64 -13.88 -6.03 7.28
N ASN A 65 -13.94 -4.82 6.70
CA ASN A 65 -14.47 -3.60 7.30
C ASN A 65 -13.74 -3.18 8.60
N ILE A 66 -12.42 -3.42 8.68
CA ILE A 66 -11.54 -2.98 9.78
C ILE A 66 -11.10 -1.54 9.51
N THR A 67 -12.04 -0.61 9.65
CA THR A 67 -11.86 0.83 9.34
C THR A 67 -11.76 1.71 10.59
N GLY A 68 -11.78 1.10 11.78
CA GLY A 68 -11.71 1.78 13.07
C GLY A 68 -11.37 0.81 14.21
N PRO A 69 -11.20 1.33 15.44
CA PRO A 69 -10.80 0.53 16.59
C PRO A 69 -11.85 -0.50 17.00
N GLY A 70 -11.43 -1.48 17.80
CA GLY A 70 -12.32 -2.51 18.37
C GLY A 70 -12.60 -3.71 17.45
N ARG A 71 -11.92 -3.78 16.31
CA ARG A 71 -12.06 -4.89 15.35
C ARG A 71 -10.70 -5.38 14.89
N ALA A 72 -10.63 -6.68 14.60
CA ALA A 72 -9.46 -7.33 14.02
C ALA A 72 -9.91 -8.21 12.86
N TYR A 73 -9.03 -8.42 11.88
CA TYR A 73 -9.20 -9.50 10.90
C TYR A 73 -8.24 -10.64 11.24
N LEU A 74 -8.64 -11.86 10.87
CA LEU A 74 -7.86 -13.07 11.00
C LEU A 74 -8.05 -13.91 9.74
N ASN A 75 -6.99 -14.01 8.94
CA ASN A 75 -6.91 -14.89 7.79
C ASN A 75 -6.28 -16.21 8.22
N LEU A 76 -7.05 -17.30 8.13
CA LEU A 76 -6.61 -18.67 8.46
C LEU A 76 -6.49 -19.48 7.16
N GLY A 77 -5.31 -19.44 6.55
CA GLY A 77 -4.99 -20.22 5.35
C GLY A 77 -3.75 -21.07 5.58
N THR A 78 -2.91 -21.18 4.55
CA THR A 78 -1.58 -21.82 4.67
C THR A 78 -0.72 -21.15 5.73
N ALA A 79 -0.81 -19.82 5.84
CA ALA A 79 -0.25 -19.03 6.92
C ALA A 79 -1.39 -18.36 7.71
N VAL A 80 -1.07 -17.95 8.93
CA VAL A 80 -1.95 -17.14 9.76
C VAL A 80 -1.50 -15.70 9.67
N VAL A 81 -2.40 -14.82 9.22
CA VAL A 81 -2.18 -13.37 9.20
C VAL A 81 -3.32 -12.71 9.96
N SER A 82 -2.99 -11.80 10.87
CA SER A 82 -3.98 -11.00 11.58
C SER A 82 -3.56 -9.54 11.58
N GLY A 83 -4.54 -8.65 11.73
CA GLY A 83 -4.29 -7.22 11.77
C GLY A 83 -5.43 -6.47 12.46
N THR A 84 -5.10 -5.28 12.92
CA THR A 84 -6.02 -4.36 13.61
C THR A 84 -5.83 -2.95 13.06
N TYR A 85 -6.79 -2.08 13.33
CA TYR A 85 -6.68 -0.65 13.05
C TYR A 85 -6.01 0.07 14.23
N SER A 86 -5.13 1.04 13.91
CA SER A 86 -4.58 1.99 14.89
C SER A 86 -4.44 3.37 14.26
N GLU A 87 -4.84 4.41 14.99
CA GLU A 87 -4.58 5.81 14.62
C GLU A 87 -3.11 6.20 14.83
N HIS A 88 -2.42 5.47 15.70
CA HIS A 88 -1.04 5.73 16.06
C HIS A 88 -0.13 4.63 15.55
N TYR A 89 0.95 5.05 14.91
CA TYR A 89 2.03 4.14 14.57
C TYR A 89 2.71 3.62 15.84
N SER A 90 2.75 2.31 15.97
CA SER A 90 3.39 1.59 17.09
C SER A 90 4.24 0.46 16.54
N TRP A 91 5.33 0.14 17.23
CA TRP A 91 6.20 -0.98 16.91
C TRP A 91 6.73 -1.56 18.23
N GLY A 92 7.16 -2.82 18.19
CA GLY A 92 7.72 -3.51 19.35
C GLY A 92 8.99 -4.30 18.97
N PRO A 93 9.81 -4.68 19.97
CA PRO A 93 11.08 -5.38 19.76
C PRO A 93 10.92 -6.83 19.31
N GLU A 94 9.70 -7.38 19.27
CA GLU A 94 9.41 -8.81 19.06
C GLU A 94 9.79 -9.33 17.66
N TYR A 95 10.14 -8.43 16.73
CA TYR A 95 10.60 -8.76 15.38
C TYR A 95 12.10 -8.45 15.14
N ARG A 96 12.92 -8.36 16.21
CA ARG A 96 14.39 -8.31 16.11
C ARG A 96 15.02 -9.69 16.11
#